data_AF-A0A936JNX9-F1
#
_entry.id   AF-A0A936JNX9-F1
#
_cell.length_a   1.000
_cell.length_b   1.000
_cell.length_c   1.000
_cell.angle_alpha   90.00
_cell.angle_beta   90.00
_cell.angle_gamma   90.00
#
_symmetry.space_group_name_H-M   'P 1'
#
loop_
_entity.id
_entity.type
_entity.pdbx_description
1 polymer ?
#
loop_
_entity_poly.entity_id
_entity_poly.type
_entity_poly.pdbx_seq_one_letter_code
_entity_poly.pdbx_strand_id
1 'polypeptide(L)'
;GPSRQWQNLWETANADRQAAFEARLSTAFVGLDSRNSSGTIGEESSPFGFPLGITYPYLSVETLVSNATAAAKEWRAISPKERALILIECLERASKHFFEIGYATMHTTGQGFVMAFQASGPHAFDRALEAIAVGYSALARCSITTAEWTKPMGKNGSYTP
;
A
#
# COMPACT_ATOMS: atom_id res chain seq x y z
N GLY A 1 28.64 21.57 -8.50
CA GLY A 1 28.01 21.95 -7.22
C GLY A 1 26.97 20.91 -6.85
N PRO A 2 26.65 20.73 -5.56
CA PRO A 2 25.75 19.68 -5.07
C PRO A 2 24.40 19.64 -5.81
N SER A 3 23.86 20.80 -6.21
CA SER A 3 22.62 20.93 -6.97
C SER A 3 22.61 20.18 -8.31
N ARG A 4 23.73 20.19 -9.05
CA ARG A 4 23.85 19.53 -10.35
C ARG A 4 23.95 18.01 -10.22
N GLN A 5 24.54 17.53 -9.11
CA GLN A 5 24.61 16.12 -8.79
C GLN A 5 23.22 15.56 -8.44
N TRP A 6 22.43 16.29 -7.66
CA TRP A 6 21.04 15.91 -7.35
C TRP A 6 20.12 15.93 -8.58
N GLN A 7 20.30 16.91 -9.47
CA GLN A 7 19.58 16.96 -10.75
C GLN A 7 19.89 15.74 -11.62
N ASN A 8 21.18 15.40 -11.78
CA ASN A 8 21.58 14.23 -12.56
C ASN A 8 21.03 12.92 -11.98
N LEU A 9 21.05 12.77 -10.65
CA LEU A 9 20.46 11.60 -9.98
C LEU A 9 18.95 11.49 -10.24
N TRP A 10 18.24 12.61 -10.24
CA TRP A 10 16.82 12.65 -10.55
C TRP A 10 16.55 12.30 -12.02
N GLU A 11 17.33 12.86 -12.95
CA GLU A 11 17.19 12.58 -14.39
C GLU A 11 17.47 11.11 -14.72
N THR A 12 18.54 10.54 -14.14
CA THR A 12 18.86 9.11 -14.33
C THR A 12 17.79 8.22 -13.71
N ALA A 13 17.34 8.50 -12.48
CA ALA A 13 16.28 7.74 -11.83
C ALA A 13 14.95 7.81 -12.60
N ASN A 14 14.65 8.96 -13.21
CA ASN A 14 13.48 9.13 -14.05
C ASN A 14 13.57 8.26 -15.32
N ALA A 15 14.70 8.31 -16.03
CA ALA A 15 14.91 7.53 -17.25
C ALA A 15 14.86 6.01 -16.99
N ASP A 16 15.54 5.53 -15.96
CA ASP A 16 15.57 4.09 -15.61
C ASP A 16 14.17 3.57 -15.28
N ARG A 17 13.34 4.38 -14.63
CA ARG A 17 11.99 3.99 -14.20
C ARG A 17 10.95 4.18 -15.28
N GLN A 18 11.16 5.10 -16.22
CA GLN A 18 10.41 5.13 -17.46
C GLN A 18 10.65 3.83 -18.24
N ALA A 19 11.91 3.42 -18.40
CA ALA A 19 12.25 2.17 -19.08
C ALA A 19 11.65 0.95 -18.36
N ALA A 20 11.62 0.95 -17.02
CA ALA A 20 10.96 -0.10 -16.24
C ALA A 20 9.44 -0.16 -16.50
N PHE A 21 8.76 0.99 -16.62
CA PHE A 21 7.35 1.06 -17.01
C PHE A 21 7.15 0.55 -18.44
N GLU A 22 7.97 1.00 -19.40
CA GLU A 22 7.89 0.59 -20.80
C GLU A 22 8.10 -0.93 -20.94
N ALA A 23 9.00 -1.52 -20.16
CA ALA A 23 9.23 -2.97 -20.12
C ALA A 23 8.03 -3.77 -19.62
N ARG A 24 7.04 -3.14 -18.96
CA ARG A 24 5.79 -3.79 -18.52
C ARG A 24 4.73 -3.82 -19.62
N LEU A 25 4.81 -2.95 -20.63
CA LEU A 25 3.81 -2.87 -21.68
C LEU A 25 3.70 -4.20 -22.44
N SER A 26 2.46 -4.60 -22.77
CA SER A 26 2.16 -5.86 -23.46
C SER A 26 2.66 -7.12 -22.74
N THR A 27 2.89 -7.06 -21.42
CA THR A 27 3.31 -8.21 -20.61
C THR A 27 2.31 -8.53 -19.50
N ALA A 28 2.29 -9.79 -19.06
CA ALA A 28 1.59 -10.16 -17.85
C ALA A 28 2.34 -9.63 -16.62
N PHE A 29 1.62 -9.03 -15.69
CA PHE A 29 2.17 -8.50 -14.46
C PHE A 29 2.64 -9.66 -13.56
N VAL A 30 3.96 -9.72 -13.38
CA VAL A 30 4.62 -10.67 -12.45
C VAL A 30 4.77 -10.02 -11.08
N GLY A 31 4.43 -10.78 -10.03
CA GLY A 31 4.59 -10.37 -8.63
C GLY A 31 3.32 -10.50 -7.77
N LEU A 32 2.18 -10.77 -8.41
CA LEU A 32 0.95 -11.13 -7.70
C LEU A 32 0.90 -12.64 -7.47
N ASP A 33 0.28 -13.04 -6.36
CA ASP A 33 0.01 -14.45 -6.08
C ASP A 33 -1.00 -14.99 -7.12
N SER A 34 -0.51 -15.83 -8.02
CA SER A 34 -1.29 -16.46 -9.08
C SER A 34 -1.86 -17.83 -8.67
N ARG A 35 -1.72 -18.24 -7.40
CA ARG A 35 -2.33 -19.49 -6.92
C ARG A 35 -3.85 -19.40 -7.08
N ASN A 36 -4.43 -20.43 -7.69
CA ASN A 36 -5.85 -20.52 -8.01
C ASN A 36 -6.35 -19.46 -9.01
N SER A 37 -5.45 -18.84 -9.79
CA SER A 37 -5.87 -17.95 -10.88
C SER A 37 -6.40 -18.75 -12.07
N SER A 38 -7.44 -18.26 -12.73
CA SER A 38 -8.02 -18.84 -13.94
C SER A 38 -7.66 -18.06 -15.21
N GLY A 39 -6.37 -17.75 -15.36
CA GLY A 39 -5.82 -17.02 -16.50
C GLY A 39 -5.42 -15.59 -16.16
N THR A 40 -5.26 -14.75 -17.18
CA THR A 40 -4.92 -13.32 -17.03
C THR A 40 -5.94 -12.43 -17.71
N ILE A 41 -6.25 -11.28 -17.13
CA ILE A 41 -7.20 -10.28 -17.65
C ILE A 41 -6.57 -8.88 -17.63
N GLY A 42 -6.92 -8.02 -18.59
CA GLY A 42 -6.46 -6.64 -18.63
C GLY A 42 -6.96 -5.91 -19.87
N GLU A 43 -7.54 -4.72 -19.68
CA GLU A 43 -8.16 -3.91 -20.73
C GLU A 43 -7.73 -2.43 -20.64
N GLU A 44 -6.64 -2.15 -19.93
CA GLU A 44 -6.16 -0.80 -19.69
C GLU A 44 -5.64 -0.16 -20.99
N SER A 45 -6.09 1.06 -21.24
CA SER A 45 -5.68 1.87 -22.39
C SER A 45 -5.23 3.23 -21.94
N SER A 46 -4.15 3.72 -22.53
CA SER A 46 -3.58 5.02 -22.20
C SER A 46 -4.47 6.14 -22.71
N PRO A 47 -4.83 7.13 -21.87
CA PRO A 47 -5.48 8.36 -22.35
C PRO A 47 -4.66 9.13 -23.40
N PHE A 48 -3.36 8.80 -23.55
CA PHE A 48 -2.47 9.33 -24.58
C PHE A 48 -2.54 8.57 -25.91
N GLY A 49 -3.47 7.61 -26.07
CA GLY A 49 -3.84 7.06 -27.38
C GLY A 49 -3.16 5.75 -27.78
N PHE A 50 -2.63 4.97 -26.83
CA PHE A 50 -2.04 3.66 -27.10
C PHE A 50 -2.49 2.60 -26.07
N PRO A 51 -2.61 1.32 -26.45
CA PRO A 51 -2.96 0.26 -25.51
C PRO A 51 -1.79 -0.03 -24.55
N LEU A 52 -2.08 -0.30 -23.28
CA LEU A 52 -1.03 -0.73 -22.34
C LEU A 52 -0.70 -2.22 -22.51
N GLY A 53 -1.71 -3.04 -22.77
CA GLY A 53 -1.57 -4.48 -22.96
C GLY A 53 -1.08 -5.23 -21.72
N ILE A 54 -1.15 -4.60 -20.54
CA ILE A 54 -0.79 -5.23 -19.27
C ILE A 54 -1.94 -6.12 -18.83
N THR A 55 -1.64 -7.36 -18.44
CA THR A 55 -2.62 -8.30 -17.90
C THR A 55 -2.26 -8.76 -16.50
N TYR A 56 -3.25 -9.12 -15.70
CA TYR A 56 -3.10 -9.52 -14.29
C TYR A 56 -3.76 -10.88 -14.07
N PRO A 57 -3.26 -11.73 -13.16
CA PRO A 57 -3.89 -13.01 -12.84
C PRO A 57 -5.34 -12.77 -12.36
N TYR A 58 -6.28 -13.48 -12.97
CA TYR A 58 -7.69 -13.41 -12.61
C TYR A 58 -8.01 -14.41 -11.50
N LEU A 59 -8.57 -13.92 -10.39
CA LEU A 59 -9.12 -14.73 -9.31
C LEU A 59 -10.60 -14.37 -9.13
N SER A 60 -11.43 -15.38 -8.89
CA SER A 60 -12.85 -15.14 -8.59
C SER A 60 -13.00 -14.42 -7.24
N VAL A 61 -14.12 -13.71 -7.07
CA VAL A 61 -14.43 -13.00 -5.81
C VAL A 61 -14.45 -13.97 -4.63
N GLU A 62 -15.03 -15.15 -4.80
CA GLU A 62 -15.12 -16.19 -3.77
C GLU A 62 -13.72 -16.66 -3.35
N THR A 63 -12.82 -16.81 -4.33
CA THR A 63 -11.42 -17.18 -4.09
C THR A 63 -10.70 -16.09 -3.30
N LEU A 64 -10.85 -14.82 -3.69
CA LEU A 64 -10.24 -13.68 -2.99
C LEU A 64 -10.75 -13.56 -1.55
N VAL A 65 -12.06 -13.70 -1.32
CA VAL A 65 -12.67 -13.65 0.01
C VAL A 65 -12.19 -14.82 0.88
N SER A 66 -12.11 -16.03 0.32
CA SER A 66 -11.59 -17.21 1.01
C SER A 66 -10.14 -17.01 1.46
N ASN A 67 -9.28 -16.56 0.53
CA ASN A 67 -7.86 -16.28 0.81
C ASN A 67 -7.70 -15.20 1.88
N ALA A 68 -8.46 -14.11 1.79
CA ALA A 68 -8.44 -13.03 2.78
C ALA A 68 -8.89 -13.51 4.17
N THR A 69 -9.94 -14.33 4.24
CA THR A 69 -10.45 -14.89 5.49
C THR A 69 -9.43 -15.82 6.15
N ALA A 70 -8.75 -16.65 5.36
CA ALA A 70 -7.69 -17.52 5.86
C ALA A 70 -6.51 -16.70 6.43
N ALA A 71 -6.03 -15.70 5.69
CA ALA A 71 -4.93 -14.82 6.12
C ALA A 71 -5.29 -13.94 7.33
N ALA A 72 -6.57 -13.57 7.48
CA ALA A 72 -7.03 -12.72 8.57
C ALA A 72 -6.77 -13.31 9.96
N LYS A 73 -6.71 -14.64 10.10
CA LYS A 73 -6.43 -15.31 11.37
C LYS A 73 -5.05 -14.94 11.91
N GLU A 74 -4.02 -15.07 11.08
CA GLU A 74 -2.64 -14.74 11.46
C GLU A 74 -2.46 -13.23 11.60
N TRP A 75 -3.01 -12.45 10.66
CA TRP A 75 -2.93 -10.99 10.70
C TRP A 75 -3.53 -10.37 11.98
N ARG A 76 -4.62 -10.96 12.49
CA ARG A 76 -5.27 -10.51 13.74
C ARG A 76 -4.41 -10.76 14.98
N ALA A 77 -3.61 -11.83 14.98
CA ALA A 77 -2.76 -12.20 16.11
C ALA A 77 -1.56 -11.26 16.29
N ILE A 78 -1.16 -10.54 15.24
CA ILE A 78 -0.08 -9.55 15.27
C ILE A 78 -0.51 -8.34 16.12
N SER A 79 0.39 -7.78 16.91
CA SER A 79 0.06 -6.62 17.73
C SER A 79 -0.24 -5.37 16.87
N PRO A 80 -1.04 -4.40 17.36
CA PRO A 80 -1.25 -3.14 16.65
C PRO A 80 0.03 -2.43 16.23
N LYS A 81 1.07 -2.47 17.08
CA LYS A 81 2.38 -1.86 16.82
C LYS A 81 3.08 -2.54 15.65
N GLU A 82 3.15 -3.87 15.67
CA GLU A 82 3.80 -4.63 14.60
C GLU A 82 3.07 -4.48 13.26
N ARG A 83 1.73 -4.46 13.25
CA ARG A 83 0.97 -4.16 12.03
C ARG A 83 1.33 -2.78 11.47
N ALA A 84 1.43 -1.75 12.31
CA ALA A 84 1.82 -0.42 11.87
C ALA A 84 3.25 -0.41 11.29
N LEU A 85 4.19 -1.11 11.91
CA LEU A 85 5.57 -1.24 11.42
C LEU A 85 5.64 -1.95 10.07
N ILE A 86 4.87 -3.05 9.88
CA ILE A 86 4.79 -3.75 8.59
C ILE A 86 4.30 -2.80 7.50
N LEU A 87 3.25 -2.02 7.77
CA LEU A 87 2.70 -1.07 6.80
C LEU A 87 3.69 0.06 6.48
N ILE A 88 4.41 0.57 7.47
CA ILE A 88 5.46 1.59 7.26
C ILE A 88 6.60 1.03 6.39
N GLU A 89 7.04 -0.20 6.66
CA GLU A 89 8.06 -0.88 5.84
C GLU A 89 7.58 -1.08 4.40
N CYS A 90 6.30 -1.41 4.20
CA CYS A 90 5.70 -1.47 2.85
C CYS A 90 5.77 -0.11 2.14
N LEU A 91 5.43 0.99 2.81
CA LEU A 91 5.53 2.34 2.25
C LEU A 91 6.99 2.71 1.94
N GLU A 92 7.93 2.43 2.83
CA GLU A 92 9.36 2.71 2.61
C GLU A 92 9.89 1.96 1.38
N ARG A 93 9.55 0.67 1.22
CA ARG A 93 9.95 -0.11 0.04
C ARG A 93 9.32 0.43 -1.24
N ALA A 94 8.02 0.72 -1.22
CA ALA A 94 7.30 1.20 -2.39
C ALA A 94 7.70 2.64 -2.77
N SER A 95 8.22 3.45 -1.85
CA SER A 95 8.73 4.81 -2.14
C SER A 95 9.84 4.82 -3.19
N LYS A 96 10.63 3.74 -3.26
CA LYS A 96 11.69 3.54 -4.25
C LYS A 96 11.16 3.38 -5.68
N HIS A 97 9.85 3.21 -5.85
CA HIS A 97 9.18 3.01 -7.13
C HIS A 97 8.32 4.22 -7.55
N PHE A 98 8.43 5.39 -6.91
CA PHE A 98 7.57 6.54 -7.22
C PHE A 98 7.56 6.97 -8.69
N PHE A 99 8.70 6.92 -9.38
CA PHE A 99 8.75 7.23 -10.81
C PHE A 99 7.93 6.23 -11.65
N GLU A 100 8.09 4.93 -11.38
CA GLU A 100 7.34 3.86 -12.05
C GLU A 100 5.83 3.99 -11.79
N ILE A 101 5.45 4.26 -10.53
CA ILE A 101 4.07 4.55 -10.14
C ILE A 101 3.55 5.82 -10.85
N GLY A 102 4.38 6.84 -10.99
CA GLY A 102 4.06 8.08 -11.71
C GLY A 102 3.75 7.84 -13.18
N TYR A 103 4.57 7.05 -13.90
CA TYR A 103 4.30 6.70 -15.30
C TYR A 103 3.05 5.83 -15.45
N ALA A 104 2.87 4.83 -14.57
CA ALA A 104 1.65 4.03 -14.56
C ALA A 104 0.40 4.90 -14.32
N THR A 105 0.48 5.87 -13.41
CA THR A 105 -0.61 6.81 -13.11
C THR A 105 -0.88 7.75 -14.28
N MET A 106 0.16 8.32 -14.89
CA MET A 106 0.05 9.14 -16.09
C MET A 106 -0.71 8.39 -17.19
N HIS A 107 -0.30 7.15 -17.47
CA HIS A 107 -0.86 6.35 -18.55
C HIS A 107 -2.15 5.61 -18.21
N THR A 108 -2.69 5.72 -16.99
CA THR A 108 -4.02 5.19 -16.65
C THR A 108 -5.03 6.30 -16.37
N THR A 109 -4.57 7.48 -15.96
CA THR A 109 -5.44 8.62 -15.57
C THR A 109 -5.38 9.81 -16.51
N GLY A 110 -4.34 9.94 -17.34
CA GLY A 110 -4.15 11.06 -18.27
C GLY A 110 -3.50 12.31 -17.66
N GLN A 111 -3.10 12.26 -16.38
CA GLN A 111 -2.38 13.37 -15.74
C GLN A 111 -0.99 13.56 -16.36
N GLY A 112 -0.50 14.81 -16.38
CA GLY A 112 0.90 15.08 -16.72
C GLY A 112 1.86 14.48 -15.69
N PHE A 113 3.06 14.05 -16.13
CA PHE A 113 3.97 13.26 -15.31
C PHE A 113 4.27 13.83 -13.91
N VAL A 114 4.56 15.13 -13.80
CA VAL A 114 4.88 15.77 -12.50
C VAL A 114 3.69 15.67 -11.54
N MET A 115 2.48 15.91 -12.03
CA MET A 115 1.25 15.79 -11.23
C MET A 115 1.00 14.33 -10.84
N ALA A 116 1.11 13.41 -11.81
CA ALA A 116 0.95 11.98 -11.56
C ALA A 116 1.94 11.49 -10.49
N PHE A 117 3.23 11.80 -10.65
CA PHE A 117 4.29 11.47 -9.69
C PHE A 117 3.98 12.01 -8.29
N GLN A 118 3.65 13.30 -8.17
CA GLN A 118 3.37 13.90 -6.87
C GLN A 118 2.13 13.31 -6.22
N ALA A 119 1.04 13.16 -6.99
CA ALA A 119 -0.25 12.72 -6.48
C ALA A 119 -0.23 11.25 -6.05
N SER A 120 0.29 10.33 -6.87
CA SER A 120 0.28 8.89 -6.57
C SER A 120 1.54 8.38 -5.88
N GLY A 121 2.62 9.17 -5.87
CA GLY A 121 3.83 8.90 -5.11
C GLY A 121 3.79 9.61 -3.75
N PRO A 122 4.59 10.68 -3.54
CA PRO A 122 4.75 11.30 -2.22
C PRO A 122 3.44 11.69 -1.52
N HIS A 123 2.50 12.36 -2.18
CA HIS A 123 1.28 12.82 -1.51
C HIS A 123 0.38 11.66 -1.07
N ALA A 124 0.17 10.64 -1.91
CA ALA A 124 -0.58 9.46 -1.54
C ALA A 124 0.09 8.71 -0.36
N PHE A 125 1.42 8.66 -0.34
CA PHE A 125 2.17 7.98 0.72
C PHE A 125 2.17 8.77 2.03
N ASP A 126 2.21 10.11 1.97
CA ASP A 126 2.01 10.96 3.14
C ASP A 126 0.62 10.76 3.76
N ARG A 127 -0.42 10.67 2.93
CA ARG A 127 -1.78 10.32 3.39
C ARG A 127 -1.87 8.92 3.96
N ALA A 128 -1.19 7.93 3.35
CA ALA A 128 -1.15 6.58 3.87
C ALA A 128 -0.45 6.51 5.24
N LEU A 129 0.67 7.21 5.40
CA LEU A 129 1.40 7.31 6.66
C LEU A 129 0.57 8.01 7.74
N GLU A 130 -0.14 9.08 7.38
CA GLU A 130 -1.10 9.75 8.27
C GLU A 130 -2.20 8.79 8.75
N ALA A 131 -2.80 8.02 7.83
CA ALA A 131 -3.81 7.02 8.17
C ALA A 131 -3.27 5.94 9.12
N ILE A 132 -2.04 5.45 8.89
CA ILE A 132 -1.37 4.50 9.78
C ILE A 132 -1.14 5.12 11.16
N ALA A 133 -0.64 6.35 11.23
CA ALA A 133 -0.37 7.04 12.49
C ALA A 133 -1.66 7.26 13.31
N VAL A 134 -2.73 7.71 12.66
CA VAL A 134 -4.04 7.91 13.29
C VAL A 134 -4.61 6.58 13.78
N GLY A 135 -4.58 5.55 12.93
CA GLY A 135 -5.06 4.21 13.29
C GLY A 135 -4.29 3.59 14.45
N TYR A 136 -2.96 3.66 14.43
CA TYR A 136 -2.11 3.18 15.52
C TYR A 136 -2.35 3.97 16.80
N SER A 137 -2.45 5.30 16.73
CA SER A 137 -2.73 6.16 17.88
C SER A 137 -4.06 5.78 18.57
N ALA A 138 -5.11 5.49 17.78
CA ALA A 138 -6.39 5.03 18.31
C ALA A 138 -6.28 3.66 19.00
N LEU A 139 -5.59 2.69 18.39
CA LEU A 139 -5.39 1.36 18.97
C LEU A 139 -4.51 1.39 20.21
N ALA A 140 -3.46 2.23 20.22
CA ALA A 140 -2.56 2.40 21.35
C ALA A 140 -3.27 2.98 22.57
N ARG A 141 -4.26 3.87 22.39
CA ARG A 141 -5.10 4.35 23.50
C ARG A 141 -5.94 3.24 24.13
N CYS A 142 -6.30 2.23 23.37
CA CYS A 142 -7.08 1.07 23.83
C CYS A 142 -6.20 -0.15 24.14
N SER A 143 -4.88 0.02 24.32
CA SER A 143 -3.95 -1.11 24.50
C SER A 143 -4.00 -1.75 25.90
N ILE A 144 -4.86 -1.24 26.80
CA ILE A 144 -5.09 -1.84 28.11
C ILE A 144 -5.83 -3.16 27.89
N THR A 145 -5.12 -4.27 28.05
CA THR A 145 -5.68 -5.63 27.91
C THR A 145 -6.34 -6.13 29.20
N THR A 146 -5.93 -5.57 30.34
CA THR A 146 -6.47 -5.88 31.67
C THR A 146 -6.64 -4.58 32.43
N ALA A 147 -7.81 -4.38 33.02
CA ALA A 147 -8.07 -3.26 33.91
C ALA A 147 -8.62 -3.81 35.22
N GLU A 148 -8.06 -3.37 36.35
CA GLU A 148 -8.68 -3.62 37.64
C GLU A 148 -9.87 -2.68 37.79
N TRP A 149 -11.05 -3.27 37.94
CA TRP A 149 -12.28 -2.53 38.18
C TRP A 149 -12.79 -2.86 39.57
N THR A 150 -12.89 -1.84 40.41
CA THR A 150 -13.44 -1.97 41.77
C THR A 150 -14.61 -1.03 41.94
N LYS A 151 -15.75 -1.55 42.40
CA LYS A 151 -16.90 -0.75 42.82
C LYS A 151 -16.86 -0.57 44.34
N PRO A 152 -16.60 0.64 44.87
CA PRO A 152 -16.65 0.88 46.31
C PRO A 152 -18.10 0.72 46.81
N MET A 153 -18.31 -0.14 47.82
CA MET A 153 -19.62 -0.38 48.43
C MET A 153 -19.67 0.15 49.87
N GLY A 154 -19.87 1.47 50.04
CA GLY A 154 -20.18 2.09 51.32
C GLY A 154 -19.32 1.60 52.51
N LYS A 155 -19.89 1.55 53.72
CA LYS A 155 -19.13 1.27 54.96
C LYS A 155 -18.61 -0.18 55.11
N ASN A 156 -18.97 -1.15 54.27
CA ASN A 156 -18.78 -2.58 54.57
C ASN A 156 -18.11 -3.45 53.47
N GLY A 157 -17.29 -2.86 52.59
CA GLY A 157 -16.33 -3.65 51.77
C GLY A 157 -16.33 -3.32 50.28
N SER A 158 -15.34 -3.85 49.56
CA SER A 158 -15.23 -3.76 48.10
C SER A 158 -15.69 -5.06 47.44
N TYR A 159 -16.46 -4.97 46.36
CA TYR A 159 -16.73 -6.12 45.49
C TYR A 159 -15.80 -6.06 44.27
N THR A 160 -14.94 -7.07 44.15
CA THR A 160 -14.18 -7.40 42.93
C THR A 160 -14.90 -8.56 42.23
N PRO A 161 -15.39 -8.39 40.99
CA PRO A 161 -16.03 -9.47 40.23
C PRO A 161 -15.14 -10.70 40.03
#